data_AF-X1JYN5-F1
#
_entry.id   AF-X1JYN5-F1
#
_cell.length_a   1.000
_cell.length_b   1.000
_cell.length_c   1.000
_cell.angle_alpha   90.00
_cell.angle_beta   90.00
_cell.angle_gamma   90.00
#
_symmetry.space_group_name_H-M   'P 1'
#
loop_
_entity.id
_entity.type
_entity.pdbx_description
1 polymer ?
#
loop_
_entity_poly.entity_id
_entity_poly.type
_entity_poly.pdbx_seq_one_letter_code
_entity_poly.pdbx_strand_id
1 'polypeptide(L)'
;MNDEKYYSTPEDVIRDTGVEHKNFKNIEAEVDLKAMIKGWLIEIKDIIDQDRNRDYHLEDKIPKGIHSIARRACINMVIYALQSQRSPVVRIGDWSVRIVEERAFTPSLLIDLHKFPAKPLFRIYRIEEAEEDE
;
A
#
# COMPACT_ATOMS: atom_id res chain seq x y z
N MET A 1 16.59 -14.21 -6.51
CA MET A 1 15.48 -13.97 -5.57
C MET A 1 15.47 -12.47 -5.33
N ASN A 2 14.49 -11.75 -5.86
CA ASN A 2 14.32 -10.35 -5.47
C ASN A 2 13.97 -10.36 -3.98
N ASP A 3 14.81 -9.76 -3.15
CA ASP A 3 14.40 -9.32 -1.81
C ASP A 3 13.25 -8.32 -2.05
N GLU A 4 12.01 -8.80 -1.99
CA GLU A 4 10.82 -7.98 -2.15
C GLU A 4 10.77 -7.00 -0.99
N LYS A 5 11.30 -5.81 -1.25
CA LYS A 5 11.36 -4.73 -0.30
C LYS A 5 9.97 -4.13 -0.14
N TYR A 6 9.49 -4.01 1.09
CA TYR A 6 8.21 -3.37 1.42
C TYR A 6 8.37 -2.46 2.64
N TYR A 7 7.40 -1.56 2.86
CA TYR A 7 7.46 -0.57 3.93
C TYR A 7 6.84 -1.04 5.26
N SER A 8 6.35 -2.26 5.44
CA SER A 8 5.94 -2.79 6.76
C SER A 8 5.99 -4.30 6.78
N THR A 9 5.92 -4.96 7.94
CA THR A 9 5.98 -6.42 8.00
C THR A 9 4.56 -7.03 8.11
N PRO A 10 4.33 -8.23 7.54
CA PRO A 10 3.09 -8.96 7.79
C PRO A 10 2.81 -9.16 9.27
N GLU A 11 3.84 -9.39 10.08
CA GLU A 11 3.76 -9.57 11.53
C GLU A 11 3.22 -8.32 12.24
N ASP A 12 3.68 -7.12 11.85
CA ASP A 12 3.17 -5.87 12.42
C ASP A 12 1.69 -5.65 12.09
N VAL A 13 1.27 -6.00 10.87
CA VAL A 13 -0.13 -5.88 10.45
C VAL A 13 -1.02 -6.87 11.21
N ILE A 14 -0.57 -8.12 11.36
CA ILE A 14 -1.27 -9.14 12.15
C ILE A 14 -1.40 -8.70 13.61
N ARG A 15 -0.32 -8.18 14.20
CA ARG A 15 -0.33 -7.69 15.59
C ARG A 15 -1.34 -6.56 15.80
N ASP A 16 -1.41 -5.61 14.86
CA ASP A 16 -2.28 -4.44 15.00
C ASP A 16 -3.76 -4.77 14.71
N THR A 17 -4.03 -5.78 13.89
CA THR A 17 -5.41 -6.16 13.49
C THR A 17 -5.98 -7.32 14.28
N GLY A 18 -5.13 -8.14 14.90
CA GLY A 18 -5.54 -9.34 15.63
C GLY A 18 -6.13 -10.43 14.73
N VAL A 19 -5.83 -10.42 13.43
CA VAL A 19 -6.40 -11.38 12.47
C VAL A 19 -5.65 -12.70 12.49
N GLU A 20 -6.43 -13.78 12.49
CA GLU A 20 -5.95 -15.15 12.32
C GLU A 20 -6.38 -15.69 10.95
N HIS A 21 -5.68 -16.72 10.47
CA HIS A 21 -6.01 -17.38 9.20
C HIS A 21 -7.48 -17.84 9.16
N LYS A 22 -8.02 -18.29 10.30
CA LYS A 22 -9.43 -18.72 10.46
C LYS A 22 -10.45 -17.61 10.24
N ASN A 23 -10.05 -16.34 10.31
CA ASN A 23 -10.97 -15.23 10.03
C ASN A 23 -11.30 -15.11 8.54
N PHE A 24 -10.50 -15.72 7.67
CA PHE A 24 -10.69 -15.72 6.24
C PHE A 24 -11.19 -17.09 5.77
N LYS A 25 -12.29 -17.13 5.01
CA LYS A 25 -12.88 -18.40 4.53
C LYS A 25 -11.97 -19.22 3.60
N ASN A 26 -11.01 -18.57 2.92
CA ASN A 26 -10.19 -19.18 1.87
C ASN A 26 -8.70 -19.30 2.27
N ILE A 27 -8.39 -19.25 3.58
CA ILE A 27 -7.02 -19.31 4.08
C ILE A 27 -6.91 -20.43 5.10
N GLU A 28 -6.19 -21.50 4.74
CA GLU A 28 -6.06 -22.68 5.59
C GLU A 28 -4.87 -22.56 6.54
N ALA A 29 -3.76 -21.97 6.10
CA ALA A 29 -2.53 -21.83 6.88
C ALA A 29 -2.17 -20.37 7.19
N GLU A 30 -1.45 -20.16 8.31
CA GLU A 30 -0.87 -18.85 8.66
C GLU A 30 0.12 -18.35 7.60
N VAL A 31 0.80 -19.27 6.91
CA VAL A 31 1.73 -18.95 5.82
C VAL A 31 1.00 -18.24 4.68
N ASP A 32 -0.22 -18.69 4.35
CA ASP A 32 -1.03 -18.11 3.28
C ASP A 32 -1.55 -16.72 3.66
N LEU A 33 -1.90 -16.52 4.94
CA LEU A 33 -2.25 -15.18 5.47
C LEU A 33 -1.08 -14.22 5.33
N LYS A 34 0.13 -14.64 5.73
CA LYS A 34 1.34 -13.82 5.60
C LYS A 34 1.67 -13.54 4.14
N ALA A 35 1.49 -14.52 3.24
CA ALA A 35 1.69 -14.34 1.81
C ALA A 35 0.71 -13.32 1.21
N MET A 36 -0.57 -13.38 1.59
CA MET A 36 -1.59 -12.42 1.16
C MET A 36 -1.25 -10.99 1.64
N ILE A 37 -0.94 -10.83 2.92
CA ILE A 37 -0.57 -9.52 3.49
C ILE A 37 0.71 -9.00 2.83
N LYS A 38 1.69 -9.87 2.56
CA LYS A 38 2.90 -9.51 1.84
C LYS A 38 2.59 -8.99 0.43
N GLY A 39 1.69 -9.64 -0.30
CA GLY A 39 1.23 -9.16 -1.61
C GLY A 39 0.66 -7.75 -1.55
N TRP A 40 -0.23 -7.49 -0.59
CA TRP A 40 -0.80 -6.15 -0.40
C TRP A 40 0.25 -5.11 -0.01
N LEU A 41 1.26 -5.46 0.78
CA LEU A 41 2.34 -4.55 1.15
C LEU A 41 3.23 -4.18 -0.04
N ILE A 42 3.40 -5.08 -1.02
CA ILE A 42 4.09 -4.80 -2.27
C ILE A 42 3.27 -3.83 -3.12
N GLU A 43 1.97 -4.08 -3.29
CA GLU A 43 1.07 -3.15 -4.00
C GLU A 43 1.08 -1.74 -3.37
N ILE A 44 1.02 -1.68 -2.04
CA ILE A 44 1.07 -0.41 -1.29
C ILE A 44 2.39 0.31 -1.50
N LYS A 45 3.52 -0.41 -1.54
CA LYS A 45 4.81 0.18 -1.87
C LYS A 45 4.77 0.81 -3.26
N ASP A 46 4.30 0.08 -4.26
CA ASP A 46 4.26 0.57 -5.63
C ASP A 46 3.42 1.86 -5.75
N ILE A 47 2.29 1.91 -5.04
CA ILE A 47 1.45 3.11 -4.98
C ILE A 47 2.19 4.28 -4.31
N ILE A 48 2.86 4.05 -3.17
CA ILE A 48 3.63 5.09 -2.47
C ILE A 48 4.78 5.61 -3.34
N ASP A 49 5.51 4.70 -3.97
CA ASP A 49 6.67 5.03 -4.79
C ASP A 49 6.27 5.82 -6.03
N GLN A 50 5.15 5.43 -6.66
CA GLN A 50 4.58 6.16 -7.80
C GLN A 50 4.08 7.56 -7.39
N ASP A 51 3.36 7.66 -6.27
CA ASP A 51 2.79 8.91 -5.79
C ASP A 51 3.88 9.92 -5.36
N ARG A 52 4.96 9.44 -4.73
CA ARG A 52 6.10 10.28 -4.32
C ARG A 52 7.19 10.37 -5.40
N ASN A 53 7.05 9.65 -6.51
CA ASN A 53 8.07 9.49 -7.54
C ASN A 53 9.44 9.10 -6.96
N ARG A 54 9.43 8.23 -5.94
CA ARG A 54 10.59 7.98 -5.09
C ARG A 54 10.52 6.58 -4.49
N ASP A 55 11.52 5.77 -4.77
CA ASP A 55 11.78 4.55 -4.01
C ASP A 55 12.65 4.90 -2.79
N TYR A 56 12.10 4.75 -1.59
CA TYR A 56 12.82 5.03 -0.34
C TYR A 56 13.80 3.92 0.05
N HIS A 57 13.69 2.71 -0.51
CA HIS A 57 14.64 1.62 -0.26
C HIS A 57 15.94 1.75 -1.04
N LEU A 58 15.99 2.66 -2.02
CA LEU A 58 17.21 3.08 -2.70
C LEU A 58 17.93 4.21 -1.97
N GLU A 59 17.45 4.62 -0.80
CA GLU A 59 17.99 5.73 -0.04
C GLU A 59 18.54 5.29 1.31
N ASP A 60 19.45 6.08 1.87
CA ASP A 60 20.13 5.76 3.12
C ASP A 60 19.19 5.65 4.32
N LYS A 61 18.02 6.31 4.26
CA LYS A 61 17.09 6.37 5.38
C LYS A 61 15.64 6.43 4.95
N ILE A 62 14.93 5.32 5.17
CA ILE A 62 13.47 5.26 5.04
C ILE A 62 12.83 6.02 6.22
N PRO A 63 11.98 7.03 5.96
CA PRO A 63 11.27 7.71 7.04
C PRO A 63 10.31 6.76 7.78
N LYS A 64 10.35 6.76 9.12
CA LYS A 64 9.44 5.94 9.96
C LYS A 64 7.96 6.16 9.66
N GLY A 65 7.59 7.37 9.20
CA GLY A 65 6.21 7.67 8.81
C GLY A 65 5.74 6.90 7.58
N ILE A 66 6.61 6.62 6.60
CA ILE A 66 6.28 5.78 5.43
C ILE A 66 5.93 4.38 5.89
N HIS A 67 6.68 3.82 6.84
CA HIS A 67 6.35 2.52 7.42
C HIS A 67 4.97 2.51 8.10
N SER A 68 4.63 3.58 8.82
CA SER A 68 3.32 3.70 9.46
C SER A 68 2.17 3.88 8.47
N ILE A 69 2.39 4.60 7.37
CA ILE A 69 1.38 4.82 6.32
C ILE A 69 1.10 3.49 5.61
N ALA A 70 2.15 2.77 5.21
CA ALA A 70 2.00 1.48 4.55
C ALA A 70 1.27 0.47 5.45
N ARG A 71 1.63 0.42 6.73
CA ARG A 71 0.93 -0.42 7.72
C ARG A 71 -0.57 -0.09 7.80
N ARG A 72 -0.92 1.19 7.97
CA ARG A 72 -2.32 1.64 8.08
C ARG A 72 -3.12 1.38 6.79
N ALA A 73 -2.50 1.57 5.63
CA ALA A 73 -3.12 1.24 4.35
C ALA A 73 -3.42 -0.26 4.24
N CYS A 74 -2.46 -1.11 4.64
CA CYS A 74 -2.65 -2.56 4.64
C CYS A 74 -3.72 -2.99 5.65
N ILE A 75 -3.77 -2.37 6.82
CA ILE A 75 -4.83 -2.59 7.82
C ILE A 75 -6.21 -2.28 7.24
N ASN A 76 -6.36 -1.19 6.49
CA ASN A 76 -7.64 -0.88 5.84
C ASN A 76 -8.05 -1.96 4.84
N MET A 77 -7.11 -2.51 4.06
CA MET A 77 -7.36 -3.62 3.14
C MET A 77 -7.78 -4.89 3.88
N VAL A 78 -7.09 -5.23 4.98
CA VAL A 78 -7.45 -6.36 5.86
C VAL A 78 -8.88 -6.20 6.40
N ILE A 79 -9.22 -5.03 6.94
CA ILE A 79 -10.55 -4.74 7.48
C ILE A 79 -11.62 -4.87 6.40
N TYR A 80 -11.35 -4.34 5.20
CA TYR A 80 -12.26 -4.46 4.07
C TYR A 80 -12.44 -5.93 3.64
N ALA A 81 -11.37 -6.70 3.53
CA ALA A 81 -11.43 -8.13 3.20
C ALA A 81 -12.25 -8.92 4.22
N LEU A 82 -12.16 -8.58 5.51
CA LEU A 82 -13.00 -9.19 6.56
C LEU A 82 -14.48 -8.78 6.44
N GLN A 83 -14.75 -7.50 6.14
CA GLN A 83 -16.12 -6.99 6.02
C GLN A 83 -16.83 -7.53 4.79
N SER A 84 -16.14 -7.58 3.64
CA SER A 84 -16.68 -8.12 2.38
C SER A 84 -17.01 -9.61 2.48
N GLN A 85 -16.26 -10.38 3.29
CA GLN A 85 -16.62 -11.78 3.55
C GLN A 85 -17.87 -11.96 4.42
N ARG A 86 -18.19 -10.97 5.28
CA ARG A 86 -19.34 -11.01 6.21
C ARG A 86 -20.61 -10.44 5.58
N SER A 87 -20.48 -9.46 4.69
CA SER A 87 -21.60 -8.84 3.99
C SER A 87 -21.64 -9.30 2.53
N PRO A 88 -22.42 -10.34 2.17
CA PRO A 88 -22.72 -10.58 0.77
C PRO A 88 -23.47 -9.35 0.22
N VAL A 89 -22.89 -8.69 -0.78
CA VAL A 89 -23.53 -7.59 -1.51
C VAL A 89 -24.65 -8.15 -2.39
N VAL A 90 -25.76 -8.59 -1.78
CA VAL A 90 -27.00 -8.95 -2.48
C VAL A 90 -28.19 -8.42 -1.67
N ARG A 91 -28.86 -7.42 -2.26
CA ARG A 91 -30.04 -6.69 -1.74
C ARG A 91 -31.32 -7.52 -1.84
N ILE A 92 -32.20 -7.50 -0.83
CA ILE A 92 -33.67 -7.52 -1.01
C ILE A 92 -34.33 -6.74 0.15
N GLY A 93 -35.05 -5.66 -0.17
CA GLY A 93 -36.06 -5.01 0.68
C GLY A 93 -35.55 -4.09 1.81
N ASP A 94 -35.61 -2.78 1.59
CA ASP A 94 -35.72 -1.74 2.64
C ASP A 94 -34.61 -1.54 3.69
N TRP A 95 -33.39 -2.04 3.51
CA TRP A 95 -32.26 -1.64 4.37
C TRP A 95 -31.25 -0.73 3.66
N SER A 96 -30.89 0.37 4.33
CA SER A 96 -29.85 1.31 3.89
C SER A 96 -28.55 0.57 3.58
N VAL A 97 -28.25 0.42 2.29
CA VAL A 97 -27.01 -0.17 1.83
C VAL A 97 -25.88 0.81 2.12
N ARG A 98 -25.20 0.66 3.26
CA ARG A 98 -23.90 1.30 3.47
C ARG A 98 -22.90 0.59 2.58
N ILE A 99 -22.68 1.13 1.37
CA ILE A 99 -21.55 0.74 0.54
C ILE A 99 -20.30 1.09 1.34
N VAL A 100 -19.56 0.08 1.79
CA VAL A 100 -18.25 0.30 2.41
C VAL A 100 -17.34 0.77 1.28
N GLU A 101 -16.88 2.02 1.34
CA GLU A 101 -15.92 2.51 0.36
C GLU A 101 -14.62 1.72 0.49
N GLU A 102 -14.28 0.97 -0.55
CA GLU A 102 -13.02 0.23 -0.66
C GLU A 102 -11.87 1.23 -0.91
N ARG A 103 -11.27 1.74 0.18
CA ARG A 103 -10.10 2.62 0.10
C ARG A 103 -8.97 2.12 0.99
N ALA A 104 -7.95 1.55 0.36
CA ALA A 104 -6.68 1.27 1.04
C ALA A 104 -6.07 2.58 1.59
N PHE A 105 -6.06 3.63 0.77
CA PHE A 105 -5.62 4.98 1.17
C PHE A 105 -6.82 5.87 1.48
N THR A 106 -7.00 6.17 2.77
CA THR A 106 -7.98 7.17 3.20
C THR A 106 -7.46 8.59 2.93
N PRO A 107 -8.34 9.61 2.82
CA PRO A 107 -7.91 11.00 2.66
C PRO A 107 -6.92 11.45 3.75
N SER A 108 -7.09 10.97 4.98
CA SER A 108 -6.16 11.24 6.08
C SER A 108 -4.77 10.62 5.86
N LEU A 109 -4.69 9.41 5.30
CA LEU A 109 -3.42 8.78 4.95
C LEU A 109 -2.72 9.50 3.80
N LEU A 110 -3.47 9.99 2.82
CA LEU A 110 -2.90 10.79 1.73
C LEU A 110 -2.34 12.12 2.24
N ILE A 111 -3.03 12.79 3.16
CA ILE A 111 -2.51 13.99 3.82
C ILE A 111 -1.20 13.69 4.56
N ASP A 112 -1.13 12.56 5.27
CA ASP A 112 0.10 12.14 5.94
C ASP A 112 1.22 11.80 4.94
N LEU A 113 0.90 11.17 3.81
CA LEU A 113 1.84 10.82 2.75
C LEU A 113 2.40 12.07 2.05
N HIS A 114 1.56 13.08 1.80
CA HIS A 114 1.95 14.32 1.15
C HIS A 114 2.87 15.21 2.01
N LYS A 115 3.02 14.91 3.31
CA LYS A 115 4.06 15.54 4.15
C LYS A 115 5.48 15.14 3.71
N PHE A 116 5.62 14.04 2.96
CA PHE A 116 6.88 13.60 2.40
C PHE A 116 7.06 14.18 0.99
N PRO A 117 8.16 14.92 0.72
CA PRO A 117 8.35 15.58 -0.56
C PRO A 117 8.52 14.56 -1.69
N ALA A 118 7.82 14.80 -2.80
CA ALA A 118 8.03 14.07 -4.04
C ALA A 118 9.39 14.42 -4.66
N LYS A 119 10.03 13.47 -5.35
CA LYS A 119 11.19 13.82 -6.19
C LYS A 119 10.70 14.56 -7.44
N PRO A 120 11.25 15.74 -7.74
CA PRO A 120 10.84 16.49 -8.91
C PRO A 120 11.31 15.80 -10.20
N LEU A 121 10.44 15.80 -11.21
CA LEU A 121 10.72 15.30 -12.56
C LEU A 121 11.41 16.39 -13.39
N PHE A 122 12.62 16.80 -13.04
CA PHE A 122 13.39 17.69 -13.92
C PHE A 122 14.26 16.86 -14.87
N ARG A 123 13.89 16.81 -16.15
CA ARG A 123 14.72 16.24 -17.22
C ARG A 123 15.56 17.37 -17.82
N ILE A 124 16.80 17.51 -17.38
CA ILE A 124 17.74 18.46 -17.98
C ILE A 124 18.12 17.89 -19.35
N TYR A 125 17.65 18.52 -20.43
CA TYR A 125 18.15 18.24 -21.77
C TYR A 125 19.49 18.94 -21.92
N ARG A 126 20.58 18.17 -22.00
CA ARG A 126 21.88 18.67 -22.44
C ARG A 126 21.82 18.75 -23.96
N ILE A 127 21.79 19.97 -24.50
CA ILE A 127 22.00 20.20 -25.93
C ILE A 127 23.52 20.13 -26.11
N GLU A 128 24.00 19.10 -26.79
CA GLU A 128 25.38 19.08 -27.30
C GLU A 128 25.38 20.03 -28.51
N GLU A 129 26.06 21.17 -28.37
CA GLU A 129 26.36 22.05 -29.50
C GLU A 129 27.13 21.22 -30.51
N ALA A 130 26.56 21.05 -31.71
CA ALA A 130 27.27 20.45 -32.82
C ALA A 130 28.42 21.40 -33.18
N GLU A 131 29.65 20.93 -33.07
CA GLU A 131 30.81 21.62 -33.63
C GLU A 131 30.59 21.73 -35.15
N GLU A 132 30.33 22.95 -35.63
CA GLU A 132 30.39 23.29 -37.04
C GLU A 132 31.86 23.35 -37.44
N ASP A 133 32.35 22.28 -38.07
CA ASP A 133 33.63 22.25 -38.76
C ASP A 133 33.54 23.15 -40.03
N GLU A 134 34.12 24.36 -39.97
CA GLU A 134 34.50 25.18 -41.14
C GLU A 134 36.03 25.37 -41.22
#